data_AF-A0A845WRX2-F1
#
_entry.id   AF-A0A845WRX2-F1
#
_cell.length_a   1.000
_cell.length_b   1.000
_cell.length_c   1.000
_cell.angle_alpha   90.00
_cell.angle_beta   90.00
_cell.angle_gamma   90.00
#
_symmetry.space_group_name_H-M   'P 1'
#
loop_
_entity.id
_entity.type
_entity.pdbx_description
1 polymer ?
#
loop_
_entity_poly.entity_id
_entity_poly.type
_entity_poly.pdbx_seq_one_letter_code
_entity_poly.pdbx_strand_id
1 'polypeptide(L)'
;MKNHQLIISLSLASAAVIGGNAPAQAIDFDFSYQPGTTLEQMLGFEMAGEIWSYYLTDDITVKIHVEMTDSLPSNILGGALPGLQKNKNYGTFLQKLESDITSKDDEIAHNKLQDDENDNDNIHYQAMFESGQGWNNTKIALTNANAKAINYHSNNSLLDGYIVMNDTFNWSYDYQLDYSPL
;
A
#
# COMPACT_ATOMS: atom_id res chain seq x y z
N MET A 1 -21.62 33.27 5.64
CA MET A 1 -20.14 33.24 5.72
C MET A 1 -19.71 31.80 5.45
N LYS A 2 -19.21 31.52 4.24
CA LYS A 2 -18.73 30.18 3.85
C LYS A 2 -17.21 30.24 3.84
N ASN A 3 -16.57 29.65 4.85
CA ASN A 3 -15.12 29.52 4.90
C ASN A 3 -14.71 28.26 4.13
N HIS A 4 -14.16 28.45 2.94
CA HIS A 4 -13.44 27.40 2.23
C HIS A 4 -12.05 27.28 2.85
N GLN A 5 -11.76 26.14 3.49
CA GLN A 5 -10.42 25.83 3.96
C GLN A 5 -9.54 25.48 2.76
N LEU A 6 -8.41 26.17 2.62
CA LEU A 6 -7.36 25.86 1.67
C LEU A 6 -6.64 24.58 2.13
N ILE A 7 -6.71 23.54 1.32
CA ILE A 7 -5.81 22.39 1.42
C ILE A 7 -4.48 22.84 0.83
N ILE A 8 -3.48 23.05 1.69
CA ILE A 8 -2.11 23.32 1.27
C ILE A 8 -1.45 21.96 1.07
N SER A 9 -1.37 21.51 -0.18
CA SER A 9 -0.55 20.38 -0.59
C SER A 9 0.91 20.85 -0.67
N LEU A 10 1.76 20.37 0.24
CA LEU A 10 3.20 20.61 0.18
C LEU A 10 3.86 19.38 -0.42
N SER A 11 4.05 19.36 -1.74
CA SER A 11 4.85 18.34 -2.41
C SER A 11 6.33 18.76 -2.38
N LEU A 12 7.15 18.12 -1.54
CA LEU A 12 8.60 18.30 -1.57
C LEU A 12 9.18 17.42 -2.68
N ALA A 13 9.94 18.03 -3.61
CA ALA A 13 10.63 17.30 -4.67
C ALA A 13 11.89 16.62 -4.10
N SER A 14 11.97 15.29 -4.22
CA SER A 14 13.08 14.46 -3.74
C SER A 14 14.39 14.80 -4.47
N ALA A 15 15.48 14.95 -3.72
CA ALA A 15 16.82 15.12 -4.25
C ALA A 15 17.47 13.75 -4.48
N ALA A 16 17.78 13.43 -5.73
CA ALA A 16 18.43 12.19 -6.11
C ALA A 16 19.85 12.05 -5.51
N VAL A 17 20.09 11.01 -4.73
CA VAL A 17 21.43 10.58 -4.32
C VAL A 17 22.00 9.65 -5.40
N ILE A 18 23.10 10.09 -6.02
CA ILE A 18 23.85 9.36 -7.04
C ILE A 18 24.63 8.21 -6.37
N GLY A 19 24.40 6.96 -6.79
CA GLY A 19 25.28 5.85 -6.40
C GLY A 19 24.73 4.43 -6.53
N GLY A 20 24.11 4.06 -7.64
CA GLY A 20 23.75 2.68 -7.95
C GLY A 20 22.76 2.61 -9.11
N ASN A 21 22.92 1.66 -10.02
CA ASN A 21 21.90 1.35 -11.03
C ASN A 21 20.70 0.69 -10.34
N ALA A 22 20.00 1.42 -9.48
CA ALA A 22 18.64 1.05 -9.11
C ALA A 22 17.79 1.23 -10.38
N PRO A 23 16.97 0.23 -10.76
CA PRO A 23 16.05 0.40 -11.88
C PRO A 23 15.22 1.68 -11.64
N ALA A 24 15.03 2.47 -12.69
CA ALA A 24 14.38 3.78 -12.65
C ALA A 24 12.85 3.71 -12.44
N GLN A 25 12.39 2.68 -11.73
CA GLN A 25 11.00 2.46 -11.34
C GLN A 25 11.01 2.20 -9.83
N ALA A 26 10.65 3.23 -9.07
CA ALA A 26 10.56 3.19 -7.63
C ALA A 26 9.16 3.65 -7.25
N ILE A 27 8.56 2.98 -6.28
CA ILE A 27 7.26 3.35 -5.77
C ILE A 27 7.32 4.76 -5.17
N ASP A 28 6.26 5.53 -5.34
CA ASP A 28 6.11 6.86 -4.77
C ASP A 28 5.02 6.86 -3.70
N PHE A 29 5.25 7.56 -2.59
CA PHE A 29 4.25 7.71 -1.53
C PHE A 29 3.72 9.15 -1.51
N ASP A 30 2.45 9.31 -1.84
CA ASP A 30 1.74 10.60 -1.81
C ASP A 30 0.94 10.71 -0.51
N PHE A 31 1.56 11.33 0.50
CA PHE A 31 0.92 11.55 1.78
C PHE A 31 0.04 12.80 1.79
N SER A 32 -1.11 12.68 2.42
CA SER A 32 -1.95 13.81 2.82
C SER A 32 -2.19 13.73 4.33
N TYR A 33 -2.34 14.88 4.97
CA TYR A 33 -2.37 14.95 6.43
C TYR A 33 -3.64 15.65 6.93
N GLN A 34 -4.17 15.17 8.05
CA GLN A 34 -5.24 15.86 8.76
C GLN A 34 -4.75 17.26 9.22
N PRO A 35 -5.60 18.30 9.15
CA PRO A 35 -5.29 19.60 9.74
C PRO A 35 -4.86 19.49 11.21
N GLY A 36 -3.78 20.16 11.59
CA GLY A 36 -3.24 20.11 12.95
C GLY A 36 -2.06 19.15 13.11
N THR A 37 -1.80 18.29 12.13
CA THR A 37 -0.54 17.51 12.08
C THR A 37 0.66 18.47 12.06
N THR A 38 1.63 18.24 12.93
CA THR A 38 2.85 19.06 13.03
C THR A 38 3.82 18.77 11.87
N LEU A 39 4.74 19.70 11.59
CA LEU A 39 5.74 19.50 10.54
C LEU A 39 6.65 18.31 10.84
N GLU A 40 7.04 18.14 12.10
CA GLU A 40 7.84 17.01 12.56
C GLU A 40 7.10 15.68 12.32
N GLN A 41 5.81 15.60 12.67
CA GLN A 41 5.01 14.42 12.36
C GLN A 41 4.98 14.13 10.85
N MET A 42 4.74 15.15 10.01
CA MET A 42 4.75 14.98 8.55
C MET A 42 6.09 14.43 8.05
N LEU A 43 7.20 15.06 8.47
CA LEU A 43 8.55 14.63 8.07
C LEU A 43 8.85 13.19 8.46
N GLY A 44 8.36 12.72 9.61
CA GLY A 44 8.49 11.32 10.01
C GLY A 44 7.82 10.35 9.02
N PHE A 45 6.64 10.68 8.51
CA PHE A 45 5.95 9.87 7.51
C PHE A 45 6.62 9.96 6.14
N GLU A 46 7.01 11.15 5.69
CA GLU A 46 7.74 11.32 4.43
C GLU A 46 9.04 10.50 4.42
N MET A 47 9.82 10.56 5.51
CA MET A 47 11.05 9.78 5.64
C MET A 47 10.79 8.27 5.69
N ALA A 48 9.72 7.84 6.35
CA ALA A 48 9.33 6.43 6.32
C ALA A 48 8.96 5.99 4.89
N GLY A 49 8.24 6.84 4.13
CA GLY A 49 7.95 6.62 2.72
C GLY A 49 9.22 6.41 1.90
N GLU A 50 10.19 7.32 2.01
CA GLU A 50 11.48 7.22 1.32
C GLU A 50 12.25 5.94 1.67
N ILE A 51 12.23 5.52 2.94
CA ILE A 51 12.84 4.23 3.35
C ILE A 51 12.15 3.05 2.66
N TRP A 52 10.82 3.02 2.62
CA TRP A 52 10.08 1.94 1.97
C TRP A 52 10.21 1.96 0.44
N SER A 53 10.32 3.14 -0.17
CA SER A 53 10.56 3.32 -1.61
C SER A 53 11.88 2.72 -2.06
N TYR A 54 12.86 2.56 -1.16
CA TYR A 54 14.09 1.84 -1.46
C TYR A 54 13.87 0.33 -1.68
N TYR A 55 12.87 -0.27 -1.02
CA TYR A 55 12.65 -1.72 -1.03
C TYR A 55 11.56 -2.18 -2.01
N LEU A 56 10.65 -1.28 -2.39
CA LEU A 56 9.50 -1.60 -3.22
C LEU A 56 9.72 -1.05 -4.64
N THR A 57 9.58 -1.93 -5.64
CA THR A 57 10.00 -1.64 -7.03
C THR A 57 8.84 -1.33 -7.97
N ASP A 58 7.60 -1.39 -7.51
CA ASP A 58 6.41 -1.08 -8.32
C ASP A 58 6.41 0.40 -8.77
N ASP A 59 6.18 0.65 -10.06
CA ASP A 59 6.07 2.01 -10.62
C ASP A 59 4.66 2.59 -10.42
N ILE A 60 4.30 2.83 -9.16
CA ILE A 60 3.01 3.40 -8.79
C ILE A 60 3.15 4.49 -7.72
N THR A 61 2.20 5.41 -7.69
CA THR A 61 2.00 6.31 -6.55
C THR A 61 0.95 5.76 -5.59
N VAL A 62 1.36 5.49 -4.36
CA VAL A 62 0.51 5.05 -3.25
C VAL A 62 0.06 6.26 -2.44
N LYS A 63 -1.25 6.52 -2.47
CA LYS A 63 -1.89 7.65 -1.79
C LYS A 63 -2.30 7.27 -0.37
N ILE A 64 -1.71 7.90 0.63
CA ILE A 64 -2.00 7.61 2.04
C ILE A 64 -2.47 8.86 2.75
N HIS A 65 -3.55 8.77 3.52
CA HIS A 65 -3.98 9.84 4.40
C HIS A 65 -3.57 9.53 5.84
N VAL A 66 -3.00 10.50 6.52
CA VAL A 66 -2.47 10.35 7.88
C VAL A 66 -3.25 11.25 8.83
N GLU A 67 -3.70 10.66 9.92
CA GLU A 67 -4.38 11.33 11.02
C GLU A 67 -3.58 11.18 12.33
N MET A 68 -3.35 12.30 13.03
CA MET A 68 -2.84 12.31 14.40
C MET A 68 -4.00 12.64 15.34
N THR A 69 -4.29 11.81 16.32
CA THR A 69 -5.51 11.97 17.16
C THR A 69 -5.30 11.56 18.61
N ASP A 70 -5.99 12.24 19.52
CA ASP A 70 -6.07 11.90 20.95
C ASP A 70 -7.22 10.94 21.27
N SER A 71 -8.03 10.60 20.26
CA SER A 71 -9.26 9.83 20.43
C SER A 71 -9.04 8.31 20.45
N LEU A 72 -7.80 7.86 20.21
CA LEU A 72 -7.44 6.45 20.36
C LEU A 72 -7.30 6.09 21.85
N PRO A 73 -7.65 4.85 22.26
CA PRO A 73 -7.39 4.42 23.63
C PRO A 73 -5.92 4.60 24.02
N SER A 74 -5.66 5.04 25.26
CA SER A 74 -4.32 5.43 25.75
C SER A 74 -3.21 4.36 25.64
N ASN A 75 -3.57 3.11 25.35
CA ASN A 75 -2.65 1.99 25.18
C ASN A 75 -2.50 1.56 23.71
N ILE A 76 -3.04 2.34 22.76
CA ILE A 76 -3.01 2.09 21.32
C ILE A 76 -2.17 3.18 20.67
N LEU A 77 -1.06 2.77 20.06
CA LEU A 77 -0.12 3.65 19.36
C LEU A 77 -0.70 4.20 18.05
N GLY A 78 -1.52 3.42 17.38
CA GLY A 78 -2.06 3.74 16.07
C GLY A 78 -2.63 2.52 15.36
N GLY A 79 -3.03 2.71 14.11
CA GLY A 79 -3.53 1.67 13.23
C GLY A 79 -3.53 2.13 11.78
N ALA A 80 -3.64 1.18 10.86
CA ALA A 80 -3.73 1.44 9.43
C ALA A 80 -4.91 0.68 8.82
N LEU A 81 -5.56 1.29 7.84
CA LEU A 81 -6.66 0.72 7.08
C LEU A 81 -6.33 0.83 5.58
N PRO A 82 -6.30 -0.28 4.84
CA PRO A 82 -6.13 -0.22 3.40
C PRO A 82 -7.42 0.24 2.73
N GLY A 83 -7.29 1.02 1.65
CA GLY A 83 -8.34 1.14 0.65
C GLY A 83 -8.57 -0.22 -0.01
N LEU A 84 -9.81 -0.69 -0.03
CA LEU A 84 -10.16 -2.05 -0.44
C LEU A 84 -11.18 -2.07 -1.56
N GLN A 85 -10.96 -2.97 -2.52
CA GLN A 85 -11.90 -3.29 -3.57
C GLN A 85 -12.39 -4.72 -3.43
N LYS A 86 -13.69 -4.86 -3.23
CA LYS A 86 -14.33 -6.17 -3.03
C LYS A 86 -14.83 -6.72 -4.36
N ASN A 87 -15.06 -8.03 -4.38
CA ASN A 87 -15.69 -8.75 -5.50
C ASN A 87 -14.92 -8.66 -6.83
N LYS A 88 -13.58 -8.66 -6.78
CA LYS A 88 -12.72 -8.69 -7.97
C LYS A 88 -12.61 -10.11 -8.52
N ASN A 89 -12.57 -10.26 -9.83
CA ASN A 89 -12.50 -11.56 -10.47
C ASN A 89 -11.10 -12.16 -10.26
N TYR A 90 -11.06 -13.38 -9.73
CA TYR A 90 -9.81 -14.06 -9.41
C TYR A 90 -8.97 -14.41 -10.64
N GLY A 91 -9.59 -14.92 -11.71
CA GLY A 91 -8.90 -15.20 -12.98
C GLY A 91 -8.30 -13.95 -13.61
N THR A 92 -9.02 -12.82 -13.60
CA THR A 92 -8.47 -11.53 -14.05
C THR A 92 -7.30 -11.09 -13.18
N PHE A 93 -7.36 -11.31 -11.86
CA PHE A 93 -6.24 -11.02 -10.97
C PHE A 93 -5.00 -11.85 -11.32
N LEU A 94 -5.16 -13.15 -11.56
CA LEU A 94 -4.05 -14.02 -11.97
C LEU A 94 -3.43 -13.57 -13.29
N GLN A 95 -4.24 -13.36 -14.32
CA GLN A 95 -3.75 -12.88 -15.63
C GLN A 95 -3.00 -11.55 -15.52
N LYS A 96 -3.48 -10.64 -14.66
CA LYS A 96 -2.86 -9.35 -14.42
C LYS A 96 -1.55 -9.48 -13.65
N LEU A 97 -1.51 -10.32 -12.63
CA LEU A 97 -0.30 -10.63 -11.88
C LEU A 97 0.75 -11.30 -12.79
N GLU A 98 0.35 -12.28 -13.61
CA GLU A 98 1.23 -12.94 -14.58
C GLU A 98 1.85 -11.94 -15.57
N SER A 99 1.03 -11.00 -16.06
CA SER A 99 1.48 -9.95 -16.99
C SER A 99 2.44 -8.94 -16.35
N ASP A 100 2.49 -8.89 -15.02
CA ASP A 100 3.26 -7.94 -14.22
C ASP A 100 4.51 -8.58 -13.56
N ILE A 101 4.80 -9.86 -13.85
CA ILE A 101 6.00 -10.53 -13.33
C ILE A 101 7.25 -9.80 -13.85
N THR A 102 8.00 -9.17 -12.93
CA THR A 102 9.27 -8.50 -13.25
C THR A 102 10.47 -9.12 -12.51
N SER A 103 10.21 -9.91 -11.47
CA SER A 103 11.22 -10.55 -10.64
C SER A 103 11.01 -12.06 -10.48
N LYS A 104 12.03 -12.74 -9.96
CA LYS A 104 11.92 -14.16 -9.58
C LYS A 104 10.97 -14.37 -8.41
N ASP A 105 10.86 -13.40 -7.52
CA ASP A 105 9.96 -13.49 -6.37
C ASP A 105 8.51 -13.39 -6.84
N ASP A 106 8.20 -12.57 -7.86
CA ASP A 106 6.88 -12.52 -8.50
C ASP A 106 6.53 -13.85 -9.15
N GLU A 107 7.47 -14.45 -9.89
CA GLU A 107 7.28 -15.76 -10.51
C GLU A 107 7.00 -16.84 -9.44
N ILE A 108 7.74 -16.83 -8.34
CA ILE A 108 7.50 -17.75 -7.22
C ILE A 108 6.12 -17.49 -6.61
N ALA A 109 5.75 -16.23 -6.35
CA ALA A 109 4.47 -15.89 -5.76
C ALA A 109 3.30 -16.31 -6.64
N HIS A 110 3.37 -16.00 -7.94
CA HIS A 110 2.37 -16.39 -8.94
C HIS A 110 2.21 -17.90 -9.03
N ASN A 111 3.32 -18.65 -9.14
CA ASN A 111 3.31 -20.11 -9.27
C ASN A 111 2.83 -20.86 -8.01
N LYS A 112 2.57 -20.15 -6.91
CA LYS A 112 1.95 -20.72 -5.69
C LYS A 112 0.44 -20.51 -5.62
N LEU A 113 -0.13 -19.74 -6.53
CA LEU A 113 -1.56 -19.54 -6.63
C LEU A 113 -2.21 -20.71 -7.38
N GLN A 114 -3.47 -20.99 -7.03
CA GLN A 114 -4.27 -21.99 -7.74
C GLN A 114 -4.82 -21.38 -9.02
N ASP A 115 -4.83 -22.14 -10.11
CA ASP A 115 -5.36 -21.73 -11.41
C ASP A 115 -6.44 -22.71 -11.92
N ASP A 116 -7.10 -23.43 -11.01
CA ASP A 116 -8.14 -24.39 -11.35
C ASP A 116 -9.22 -23.77 -12.24
N GLU A 117 -9.46 -24.41 -13.37
CA GLU A 117 -10.41 -23.98 -14.38
C GLU A 117 -11.68 -24.85 -14.31
N ASN A 118 -12.85 -24.23 -14.44
CA ASN A 118 -14.11 -24.97 -14.57
C ASN A 118 -14.49 -25.15 -16.04
N ASP A 119 -15.54 -25.93 -16.33
CA ASP A 119 -16.02 -26.21 -17.69
C ASP A 119 -16.40 -24.97 -18.53
N ASN A 120 -16.41 -23.76 -17.95
CA ASN A 120 -16.71 -22.50 -18.62
C ASN A 120 -15.49 -21.56 -18.69
N ASP A 121 -14.27 -22.10 -18.61
CA ASP A 121 -12.99 -21.36 -18.63
C ASP A 121 -12.90 -20.26 -17.54
N ASN A 122 -13.57 -20.46 -16.39
CA ASN A 122 -13.44 -19.53 -15.27
C ASN A 122 -12.46 -20.07 -14.24
N ILE A 123 -11.30 -19.43 -14.18
CA ILE A 123 -10.29 -19.69 -13.16
C ILE A 123 -10.84 -19.31 -11.77
N HIS A 124 -10.63 -20.19 -10.79
CA HIS A 124 -11.12 -20.04 -9.44
C HIS A 124 -10.13 -20.58 -8.40
N TYR A 125 -10.23 -20.06 -7.18
CA TYR A 125 -9.61 -20.68 -6.01
C TYR A 125 -10.52 -21.80 -5.50
N GLN A 126 -9.97 -22.99 -5.28
CA GLN A 126 -10.70 -24.15 -4.77
C GLN A 126 -10.26 -24.49 -3.34
N ALA A 127 -11.26 -24.63 -2.46
CA ALA A 127 -11.09 -25.19 -1.12
C ALA A 127 -11.93 -26.46 -0.96
N MET A 128 -11.37 -27.44 -0.24
CA MET A 128 -12.08 -28.65 0.18
C MET A 128 -12.28 -28.61 1.68
N PHE A 129 -13.53 -28.74 2.13
CA PHE A 129 -13.83 -28.87 3.56
C PHE A 129 -13.69 -30.32 4.02
N GLU A 130 -13.49 -30.53 5.34
CA GLU A 130 -13.42 -31.88 5.94
C GLU A 130 -14.67 -32.74 5.65
N SER A 131 -15.82 -32.10 5.41
CA SER A 131 -17.06 -32.75 5.00
C SER A 131 -16.99 -33.38 3.60
N GLY A 132 -15.91 -33.17 2.84
CA GLY A 132 -15.79 -33.56 1.44
C GLY A 132 -16.53 -32.63 0.47
N GLN A 133 -17.06 -31.51 0.96
CA GLN A 133 -17.70 -30.50 0.13
C GLN A 133 -16.63 -29.55 -0.44
N GLY A 134 -16.59 -29.43 -1.77
CA GLY A 134 -15.77 -28.42 -2.45
C GLY A 134 -16.44 -27.05 -2.46
N TRP A 135 -15.62 -25.99 -2.44
CA TRP A 135 -16.05 -24.62 -2.64
C TRP A 135 -15.12 -23.92 -3.61
N ASN A 136 -15.73 -23.26 -4.60
CA ASN A 136 -15.01 -22.52 -5.62
C ASN A 136 -15.26 -21.03 -5.40
N ASN A 137 -14.17 -20.28 -5.31
CA ASN A 137 -14.19 -18.84 -5.15
C ASN A 137 -13.63 -18.13 -6.38
N THR A 138 -14.50 -17.42 -7.09
CA THR A 138 -14.13 -16.60 -8.25
C THR A 138 -13.89 -15.14 -7.87
N LYS A 139 -14.02 -14.78 -6.58
CA LYS A 139 -14.00 -13.41 -6.10
C LYS A 139 -12.99 -13.17 -5.00
N ILE A 140 -12.18 -12.14 -5.14
CA ILE A 140 -11.23 -11.70 -4.12
C ILE A 140 -11.50 -10.25 -3.68
N ALA A 141 -10.96 -9.90 -2.52
CA ALA A 141 -10.74 -8.51 -2.14
C ALA A 141 -9.29 -8.16 -2.46
N LEU A 142 -9.07 -6.99 -3.05
CA LEU A 142 -7.75 -6.48 -3.39
C LEU A 142 -7.58 -5.09 -2.78
N THR A 143 -6.40 -4.79 -2.24
CA THR A 143 -6.09 -3.42 -1.81
C THR A 143 -5.98 -2.52 -3.04
N ASN A 144 -6.28 -1.24 -2.89
CA ASN A 144 -6.16 -0.29 -3.99
C ASN A 144 -4.71 -0.21 -4.50
N ALA A 145 -3.71 -0.22 -3.61
CA ALA A 145 -2.30 -0.24 -3.98
C ALA A 145 -1.93 -1.48 -4.83
N ASN A 146 -2.28 -2.69 -4.38
CA ASN A 146 -1.97 -3.91 -5.14
C ASN A 146 -2.73 -3.97 -6.46
N ALA A 147 -3.97 -3.43 -6.51
CA ALA A 147 -4.72 -3.31 -7.74
C ALA A 147 -4.06 -2.36 -8.76
N LYS A 148 -3.40 -1.30 -8.28
CA LYS A 148 -2.64 -0.37 -9.11
C LYS A 148 -1.35 -1.00 -9.62
N ALA A 149 -0.59 -1.66 -8.74
CA ALA A 149 0.68 -2.32 -9.06
C ALA A 149 0.53 -3.24 -10.28
N ILE A 150 -0.41 -4.20 -10.22
CA ILE A 150 -0.64 -5.15 -11.31
C ILE A 150 -1.50 -4.60 -12.47
N ASN A 151 -1.78 -3.29 -12.47
CA ASN A 151 -2.66 -2.64 -13.45
C ASN A 151 -4.02 -3.35 -13.62
N TYR A 152 -4.63 -3.74 -12.49
CA TYR A 152 -5.94 -4.41 -12.47
C TYR A 152 -7.03 -3.50 -13.05
N HIS A 153 -6.93 -2.18 -12.84
CA HIS A 153 -7.76 -1.17 -13.50
C HIS A 153 -7.04 0.19 -13.57
N SER A 154 -7.52 1.10 -14.42
CA SER A 154 -6.89 2.42 -14.65
C SER A 154 -7.27 3.55 -13.69
N ASN A 155 -8.19 3.35 -12.74
CA ASN A 155 -8.61 4.43 -11.84
C ASN A 155 -7.64 4.63 -10.65
N ASN A 156 -6.79 5.64 -10.76
CA ASN A 156 -5.78 6.01 -9.77
C ASN A 156 -6.22 7.09 -8.74
N SER A 157 -7.50 7.47 -8.74
CA SER A 157 -8.00 8.55 -7.85
C SER A 157 -8.34 8.11 -6.43
N LEU A 158 -8.39 6.80 -6.17
CA LEU A 158 -8.75 6.27 -4.85
C LEU A 158 -7.57 6.39 -3.86
N LEU A 159 -7.91 6.67 -2.60
CA LEU A 159 -6.99 6.58 -1.47
C LEU A 159 -6.59 5.11 -1.25
N ASP A 160 -5.30 4.83 -1.11
CA ASP A 160 -4.76 3.48 -0.95
C ASP A 160 -4.63 3.05 0.50
N GLY A 161 -4.42 4.01 1.40
CA GLY A 161 -4.30 3.75 2.81
C GLY A 161 -4.75 4.93 3.66
N TYR A 162 -5.18 4.61 4.87
CA TYR A 162 -5.41 5.59 5.92
C TYR A 162 -4.67 5.12 7.17
N ILE A 163 -3.83 5.98 7.71
CA ILE A 163 -3.06 5.74 8.94
C ILE A 163 -3.61 6.67 10.01
N VAL A 164 -3.87 6.13 11.20
CA VAL A 164 -4.18 6.92 12.38
C VAL A 164 -3.15 6.62 13.45
N MET A 165 -2.58 7.67 14.04
CA MET A 165 -1.60 7.56 15.12
C MET A 165 -2.09 8.33 16.33
N ASN A 166 -1.76 7.82 17.50
CA ASN A 166 -2.14 8.43 18.77
C ASN A 166 -1.17 9.57 19.11
N ASP A 167 -1.68 10.79 19.26
CA ASP A 167 -0.86 11.98 19.54
C ASP A 167 -0.52 12.16 21.03
N THR A 168 -1.10 11.34 21.92
CA THR A 168 -0.88 11.41 23.38
C THR A 168 0.43 10.73 23.82
N PHE A 169 1.08 9.99 22.91
CA PHE A 169 2.39 9.41 23.15
C PHE A 169 3.51 10.41 22.88
N ASN A 170 4.58 10.33 23.67
CA ASN A 170 5.81 11.08 23.44
C ASN A 170 6.63 10.43 22.33
N TRP A 171 6.22 10.65 21.08
CA TRP A 171 6.97 10.19 19.91
C TRP A 171 8.34 10.86 19.84
N SER A 172 9.38 10.06 19.63
CA SER A 172 10.70 10.56 19.30
C SER A 172 10.81 10.66 17.79
N TYR A 173 11.09 11.87 17.30
CA TYR A 173 11.36 12.14 15.91
C TYR A 173 12.85 12.43 15.73
N ASP A 174 13.67 11.41 15.98
CA ASP A 174 15.09 11.45 15.67
C ASP A 174 15.31 10.92 14.25
N TYR A 175 15.70 11.82 13.37
CA TYR A 175 15.92 11.55 11.94
C TYR A 175 17.36 11.13 11.64
N GLN A 176 18.23 11.10 12.66
CA GLN A 176 19.62 10.69 12.52
C GLN A 176 19.75 9.22 12.91
N LEU A 177 19.95 8.35 11.92
CA LEU A 177 20.35 6.97 12.18
C LEU A 177 21.79 6.97 12.71
N ASP A 178 21.96 6.90 14.03
CA ASP A 178 23.25 6.57 14.65
C ASP A 178 23.59 5.11 14.33
N TYR A 179 24.13 4.87 13.13
CA TYR A 179 24.74 3.59 12.75
C TYR A 179 26.04 3.42 13.56
N SER A 180 25.93 2.85 14.76
CA SER A 180 27.06 2.16 15.37
C SER A 180 27.12 0.74 14.81
N PRO A 181 28.13 0.39 14.00
CA PRO A 181 28.26 -0.98 13.50
C PRO A 181 28.52 -1.94 14.68
N LEU A 182 27.69 -2.98 14.79
CA LEU A 182 27.92 -4.16 15.64
C LEU A 182 28.98 -5.08 15.01
#